data_AF-A0A386HSF9-F1
#
_entry.id   AF-A0A386HSF9-F1
#
_cell.length_a   1.000
_cell.length_b   1.000
_cell.length_c   1.000
_cell.angle_alpha   90.00
_cell.angle_beta   90.00
_cell.angle_gamma   90.00
#
_symmetry.space_group_name_H-M   'P 1'
#
loop_
_entity.id
_entity.type
_entity.pdbx_description
1 polymer ?
#
loop_
_entity_poly.entity_id
_entity_poly.type
_entity_poly.pdbx_seq_one_letter_code
_entity_poly.pdbx_strand_id
1 'polypeptide(L)' 'MDTRIEFDISEKDGKTQLRFTHRGLTPAYECYDVCFDAWTDYINGSLQDLITTGKGHPNAKHEIQKK' A
#
# COMPACT_ATOMS: atom_id res chain seq x y z
N MET A 1 12.03 -14.82 9.47
CA MET A 1 11.52 -13.44 9.63
C MET A 1 10.09 -13.51 9.18
N ASP A 2 9.16 -13.50 10.14
CA ASP A 2 7.75 -13.72 9.83
C ASP A 2 7.09 -12.35 9.74
N THR A 3 6.85 -11.90 8.52
CA THR A 3 6.00 -10.73 8.27
C THR A 3 4.63 -11.17 7.81
N ARG A 4 3.62 -10.34 8.06
CA ARG A 4 2.23 -10.64 7.68
C ARG A 4 1.56 -9.38 7.12
N ILE A 5 0.88 -9.55 6.00
CA ILE A 5 0.01 -8.53 5.44
C ILE A 5 -1.41 -8.75 5.94
N GLU A 6 -2.02 -7.71 6.48
CA GLU A 6 -3.39 -7.71 7.01
C GLU A 6 -4.20 -6.62 6.33
N PHE A 7 -5.40 -6.98 5.88
CA PHE A 7 -6.41 -6.08 5.35
C PHE A 7 -7.65 -6.20 6.21
N ASP A 8 -7.94 -5.16 7.00
CA ASP A 8 -9.21 -5.05 7.71
C ASP A 8 -10.17 -4.24 6.86
N ILE A 9 -11.29 -4.86 6.48
CA ILE A 9 -12.33 -4.24 5.66
C ILE A 9 -13.58 -4.12 6.50
N SER A 10 -14.11 -2.91 6.59
CA SER A 10 -15.30 -2.60 7.39
C SER A 10 -16.15 -1.54 6.71
N GLU A 11 -17.42 -1.47 7.09
CA GLU A 11 -18.26 -0.32 6.75
C GLU A 11 -17.99 0.83 7.72
N LYS A 12 -17.92 2.05 7.19
CA LYS A 12 -17.85 3.28 7.97
C LYS A 12 -18.60 4.39 7.23
N ASP A 13 -19.60 4.96 7.90
CA ASP A 13 -20.40 6.10 7.39
C ASP A 13 -20.98 5.86 5.98
N GLY A 14 -21.48 4.64 5.73
CA GLY A 14 -22.03 4.25 4.43
C GLY A 14 -20.99 4.06 3.32
N LYS A 15 -19.70 3.99 3.67
CA LYS A 15 -18.57 3.73 2.75
C LYS A 15 -17.78 2.53 3.23
N THR A 16 -16.94 1.99 2.35
CA THR A 16 -15.96 0.96 2.71
C THR A 16 -14.71 1.61 3.29
N GLN A 17 -14.34 1.23 4.50
CA GLN A 17 -13.02 1.51 5.08
C GLN A 17 -12.14 0.28 4.94
N LEU A 18 -10.99 0.46 4.27
CA LEU A 18 -9.91 -0.52 4.20
C LEU A 18 -8.75 -0.02 5.06
N ARG A 19 -8.27 -0.85 5.98
CA ARG A 19 -7.04 -0.62 6.75
C ARG A 19 -6.01 -1.67 6.35
N PHE A 20 -4.89 -1.19 5.83
CA PHE A 20 -3.73 -2.02 5.51
C PHE A 20 -2.72 -2.00 6.65
N THR A 21 -2.20 -3.17 7.01
CA THR A 21 -1.10 -3.31 7.98
C THR A 21 -0.06 -4.31 7.46
N HIS A 22 1.21 -3.90 7.44
CA HIS A 22 2.34 -4.82 7.26
C HIS A 22 2.97 -5.13 8.62
N ARG A 23 2.53 -6.22 9.26
CA ARG A 23 3.11 -6.71 10.52
C ARG A 23 4.55 -7.17 10.30
N GLY A 24 5.44 -6.69 11.15
CA GLY A 24 6.87 -7.02 11.07
C GLY A 24 7.69 -6.03 10.23
N LEU A 25 7.06 -5.06 9.54
CA LEU A 25 7.76 -3.91 8.97
C LEU A 25 8.03 -2.89 10.09
N THR A 26 9.29 -2.77 10.52
CA THR A 26 9.71 -1.91 11.62
C THR A 26 10.85 -0.97 11.18
N PRO A 27 10.90 0.28 11.70
CA PRO A 27 11.99 1.23 11.44
C PRO A 27 13.40 0.73 11.80
N ALA A 28 13.51 -0.37 12.54
CA ALA A 28 14.78 -1.01 12.85
C ALA A 28 15.46 -1.64 11.61
N TYR A 29 14.73 -1.86 10.51
CA TYR A 29 15.30 -2.37 9.27
C TYR A 29 15.70 -1.24 8.34
N GLU A 30 16.87 -1.38 7.70
CA GLU A 30 17.39 -0.40 6.73
C GLU A 30 16.44 -0.17 5.54
N CYS A 31 15.63 -1.17 5.18
CA CYS A 31 14.68 -1.09 4.08
C CYS A 31 13.30 -0.54 4.51
N TYR A 32 13.14 -0.09 5.76
CA TYR A 32 11.86 0.35 6.27
C TYR A 32 11.26 1.46 5.40
N ASP A 33 12.01 2.52 5.12
CA ASP A 33 11.50 3.69 4.40
C ASP A 33 11.05 3.30 2.98
N VAL A 34 11.90 2.59 2.23
CA VAL A 34 11.56 2.17 0.86
C VAL A 34 10.38 1.19 0.83
N CYS A 35 10.27 0.28 1.80
CA CYS A 35 9.14 -0.63 1.90
C CYS A 35 7.86 0.11 2.29
N PHE A 36 7.95 1.06 3.23
CA PHE A 36 6.82 1.86 3.68
C PHE A 36 6.28 2.74 2.54
N ASP A 37 7.17 3.42 1.81
CA ASP A 37 6.82 4.26 0.68
C ASP A 37 6.18 3.43 -0.43
N ALA A 38 6.80 2.30 -0.82
CA ALA A 38 6.23 1.42 -1.83
C ALA A 38 4.84 0.92 -1.45
N TRP A 39 4.63 0.44 -0.22
CA TRP A 39 3.31 0.02 0.24
C TRP A 39 2.30 1.16 0.25
N THR A 40 2.72 2.37 0.61
CA THR A 40 1.87 3.56 0.58
C THR A 40 1.37 3.84 -0.84
N ASP A 41 2.26 3.77 -1.85
CA ASP A 41 1.91 3.96 -3.26
C ASP A 41 0.97 2.86 -3.78
N TYR A 42 1.23 1.60 -3.42
CA TYR A 42 0.35 0.47 -3.77
C TYR A 42 -1.06 0.65 -3.24
N ILE A 43 -1.21 1.04 -1.97
CA ILE A 43 -2.51 1.08 -1.29
C ILE A 43 -3.29 2.34 -1.66
N ASN A 44 -2.65 3.51 -1.61
CA ASN A 44 -3.31 4.79 -1.84
C ASN A 44 -3.36 5.19 -3.33
N GLY A 45 -2.56 4.55 -4.19
CA GLY A 45 -2.62 4.77 -5.64
C GLY A 45 -3.29 3.58 -6.34
N SER A 46 -2.50 2.53 -6.58
CA SER A 46 -2.89 1.45 -7.48
C SER A 46 -4.15 0.70 -7.03
N LEU A 47 -4.24 0.35 -5.75
CA LEU A 47 -5.39 -0.36 -5.19
C LEU A 47 -6.63 0.53 -5.14
N GLN A 48 -6.48 1.80 -4.75
CA GLN A 48 -7.59 2.75 -4.75
C GLN A 48 -8.18 2.92 -6.16
N ASP A 49 -7.34 3.07 -7.17
CA ASP A 49 -7.77 3.19 -8.57
C ASP A 49 -8.41 1.90 -9.07
N LEU A 50 -7.87 0.74 -8.71
CA LEU A 50 -8.47 -0.55 -9.05
C LEU A 50 -9.88 -0.67 -8.46
N ILE A 51 -10.08 -0.28 -7.20
CA ILE A 51 -11.37 -0.37 -6.52
C ILE A 51 -12.38 0.60 -7.14
N THR A 52 -11.98 1.82 -7.47
CA THR A 52 -12.91 2.89 -7.87
C THR A 52 -13.16 2.95 -9.38
N THR A 53 -12.19 2.52 -10.19
CA THR A 53 -12.24 2.65 -11.65
C THR A 53 -12.17 1.30 -12.39
N GLY A 54 -11.82 0.22 -11.69
CA GLY A 54 -11.59 -1.09 -12.28
C GLY A 54 -10.20 -1.28 -12.90
N LYS A 55 -9.30 -0.29 -12.78
CA LYS A 55 -7.91 -0.38 -13.29
C LYS A 55 -6.91 0.11 -12.25
N GLY A 56 -5.95 -0.73 -11.88
CA GLY A 56 -4.81 -0.37 -11.04
C GLY A 56 -3.52 -0.20 -11.83
N HIS A 57 -2.46 0.19 -11.14
CA HIS A 57 -1.12 0.40 -11.70
C HIS A 57 0.00 -0.13 -10.78
N PRO A 58 -0.07 -1.42 -10.37
CA PRO A 58 0.81 -1.97 -9.34
C PRO A 58 2.29 -1.96 -9.72
N ASN A 59 2.62 -1.86 -11.00
CA ASN A 59 4.00 -1.76 -11.46
C ASN A 59 4.12 -0.61 -12.44
N ALA A 60 3.42 0.52 -12.20
CA ALA A 60 3.81 1.77 -12.85
C ALA A 60 5.31 1.88 -12.63
N LYS A 61 6.09 1.80 -13.71
CA LYS A 61 7.54 1.84 -13.64
C LYS A 61 7.85 3.03 -12.75
N HIS A 62 8.68 2.84 -11.71
CA HIS A 62 9.42 3.94 -11.16
C HIS A 62 10.26 4.47 -12.32
N GLU A 63 9.68 5.35 -13.14
CA GLU A 63 10.42 6.34 -13.90
C GLU A 63 11.09 7.13 -12.78
N ILE A 64 12.27 6.66 -12.36
CA ILE A 64 13.18 7.39 -11.49
C ILE A 64 13.12 8.80 -12.03
N GLN A 65 12.59 9.73 -11.23
CA GLN A 65 12.55 11.13 -11.58
C GLN A 65 14.01 11.49 -11.85
N LYS A 66 14.37 11.51 -13.13
CA LYS A 66 15.67 11.99 -13.59
C LYS A 66 15.69 13.45 -13.22
N LYS A 67 16.33 13.76 -12.10
CA LYS A 67 16.82 15.08 -11.83
C LYS A 67 18.32 15.08 -12.02
#